data_AF-A0A972TRS8-F1
#
_entry.id   AF-A0A972TRS8-F1
#
_cell.length_a   1.000
_cell.length_b   1.000
_cell.length_c   1.000
_cell.angle_alpha   90.00
_cell.angle_beta   90.00
_cell.angle_gamma   90.00
#
_symmetry.space_group_name_H-M   'P 1'
#
loop_
_entity.id
_entity.type
_entity.pdbx_description
1 polymer ?
#
loop_
_entity_poly.entity_id
_entity_poly.type
_entity_poly.pdbx_seq_one_letter_code
_entity_poly.pdbx_strand_id
1 'polypeptide(L)'
;MLTYTKNKKIKIKETSKKIYFAFKNNKRIRTDKLGALIWQSCNNSSLNRVKRRIGKKLNCPEDLLKYYMYLLDIAGVINKSKEANKNPHQNKKENSFYDDLVSLIIINFNGEKFIVDCLNSIRKQTHKNKEVVLWDNNSTDNSLKIINKSYPDVKVLASKKNILFAKAVNLSFKKCSGDYFIILNPDTVLDKDFISELLRKAKQKKEAAAIVPKMLFFSLPTCINSIGNYVPPHGWGSDNFIGHFDFGQFDNLKEVPSACFGAAMLKREALEDVGPIDNHYGAYYEDTDWSYRARLKGWKITPAPRAIIYHKFEGSFKDFPELKSKLVVRNRLRFAIKIFSFYYVRGFLKNYFKEDIRNSLHSLLNFKLRVFLIYLWSYFSLFTQLPELLVSRIKTQKSRNKKITDKNILDLAPYYPPLLDETSSPILSVESIRNIYCLELFK
;
A
#
# COMPACT_ATOMS: atom_id res chain seq x y z
N MET A 1 3.24 -24.30 -34.96
CA MET A 1 4.15 -23.41 -34.18
C MET A 1 3.40 -22.16 -33.76
N LEU A 2 3.46 -21.76 -32.49
CA LEU A 2 2.85 -20.52 -32.00
C LEU A 2 3.60 -19.30 -32.56
N THR A 3 2.89 -18.38 -33.20
CA THR A 3 3.42 -17.09 -33.66
C THR A 3 2.84 -15.95 -32.84
N TYR A 4 3.70 -15.01 -32.44
CA TYR A 4 3.30 -13.85 -31.63
C TYR A 4 3.21 -12.63 -32.53
N THR A 5 2.06 -11.97 -32.50
CA THR A 5 1.80 -10.74 -33.26
C THR A 5 1.50 -9.59 -32.30
N LYS A 6 2.10 -8.42 -32.52
CA LYS A 6 1.71 -7.22 -31.77
C LYS A 6 0.24 -6.89 -32.05
N ASN A 7 -0.50 -6.49 -31.02
CA ASN A 7 -1.82 -5.93 -31.24
C ASN A 7 -1.68 -4.56 -31.90
N LYS A 8 -2.03 -4.46 -33.19
CA LYS A 8 -1.91 -3.23 -33.99
C LYS A 8 -2.75 -2.06 -33.46
N LYS A 9 -3.69 -2.31 -32.55
CA LYS A 9 -4.50 -1.27 -31.89
C LYS A 9 -3.80 -0.62 -30.70
N ILE A 10 -2.64 -1.15 -30.28
CA ILE A 10 -1.85 -0.63 -29.17
C ILE A 10 -0.59 0.03 -29.74
N LYS A 11 -0.24 1.22 -29.24
CA LYS A 11 0.98 1.93 -29.61
C LYS A 11 1.90 2.04 -28.40
N ILE A 12 3.20 1.91 -28.60
CA ILE A 12 4.16 2.37 -27.59
C ILE A 12 4.24 3.89 -27.68
N LYS A 13 4.04 4.57 -26.55
CA LYS A 13 4.35 5.99 -26.42
C LYS A 13 5.51 6.14 -25.44
N GLU A 14 6.57 6.77 -25.92
CA GLU A 14 7.72 7.13 -25.11
C GLU A 14 7.68 8.64 -24.86
N THR A 15 7.84 8.99 -23.59
CA THR A 15 8.14 10.35 -23.15
C THR A 15 9.54 10.32 -22.57
N SER A 16 10.18 11.47 -22.40
CA SER A 16 11.58 11.58 -21.94
C SER A 16 11.95 10.81 -20.65
N LYS A 17 10.97 10.30 -19.88
CA LYS A 17 11.19 9.47 -18.68
C LYS A 17 10.28 8.25 -18.51
N LYS A 18 9.32 7.99 -19.41
CA LYS A 18 8.29 6.95 -19.19
C LYS A 18 7.84 6.30 -20.50
N ILE A 19 7.66 4.98 -20.48
CA ILE A 19 7.15 4.17 -21.61
C ILE A 19 5.76 3.65 -21.26
N TYR A 20 4.84 3.68 -22.22
CA TYR A 20 3.46 3.20 -22.04
C TYR A 20 3.01 2.35 -23.21
N PHE A 21 2.23 1.31 -22.92
CA PHE A 21 1.28 0.74 -23.87
C PHE A 21 0.03 1.64 -23.90
N ALA A 22 -0.19 2.30 -25.02
CA ALA A 22 -1.34 3.17 -25.25
C ALA A 22 -2.41 2.44 -26.05
N PHE A 23 -3.59 2.27 -25.46
CA PHE A 23 -4.74 1.58 -26.03
C PHE A 23 -5.69 2.59 -26.72
N LYS A 24 -6.54 2.12 -27.64
CA LYS A 24 -7.52 2.97 -28.37
C LYS A 24 -8.53 3.69 -27.47
N ASN A 25 -8.81 3.17 -26.27
CA ASN A 25 -9.75 3.76 -25.30
C ASN A 25 -9.09 4.78 -24.35
N ASN A 26 -7.95 5.37 -24.73
CA ASN A 26 -7.12 6.25 -23.90
C ASN A 26 -6.54 5.61 -22.62
N LYS A 27 -6.73 4.30 -22.37
CA LYS A 27 -6.01 3.57 -21.32
C LYS A 27 -4.52 3.59 -21.64
N ARG A 28 -3.70 3.90 -20.63
CA ARG A 28 -2.24 3.83 -20.71
C ARG A 28 -1.75 2.94 -19.59
N ILE A 29 -1.08 1.86 -19.95
CA ILE A 29 -0.41 0.99 -18.98
C ILE A 29 1.07 1.32 -19.06
N ARG A 30 1.65 1.76 -17.95
CA ARG A 30 3.09 2.04 -17.87
C ARG A 30 3.83 0.71 -18.01
N THR A 31 4.86 0.70 -18.84
CA THR A 31 5.73 -0.46 -19.05
C THR A 31 7.19 -0.06 -18.84
N ASP A 32 8.05 -1.03 -18.63
CA ASP A 32 9.51 -0.88 -18.63
C ASP A 32 10.10 -1.11 -20.03
N LYS A 33 11.43 -0.99 -20.14
CA LYS A 33 12.17 -1.22 -21.38
C LYS A 33 12.01 -2.65 -21.90
N LEU A 34 11.91 -3.63 -21.00
CA LEU A 34 11.75 -5.05 -21.36
C LEU A 34 10.41 -5.28 -22.05
N GLY A 35 9.30 -4.80 -21.47
CA GLY A 35 7.98 -4.92 -22.09
C GLY A 35 7.87 -4.19 -23.43
N ALA A 36 8.51 -3.02 -23.55
CA ALA A 36 8.60 -2.30 -24.81
C ALA A 36 9.32 -3.11 -25.90
N LEU A 37 10.48 -3.70 -25.56
CA LEU A 37 11.28 -4.53 -26.46
C LEU A 37 10.59 -5.83 -26.85
N ILE A 38 9.84 -6.44 -25.94
CA ILE A 38 9.03 -7.63 -26.23
C ILE A 38 7.94 -7.31 -27.24
N TRP A 39 7.18 -6.25 -27.01
CA TRP A 39 6.13 -5.82 -27.94
C TRP A 39 6.70 -5.49 -29.32
N GLN A 40 7.83 -4.76 -29.39
CA GLN A 40 8.52 -4.46 -30.66
C GLN A 40 8.99 -5.71 -31.40
N SER A 41 9.36 -6.76 -30.67
CA SER A 41 9.89 -8.01 -31.24
C SER A 41 8.81 -8.96 -31.75
N CYS A 42 7.55 -8.77 -31.34
CA CYS A 42 6.41 -9.59 -31.73
C CYS A 42 5.81 -9.14 -33.08
N ASN A 43 6.38 -9.61 -34.20
CA ASN A 43 5.83 -9.41 -35.55
C ASN A 43 5.74 -10.74 -36.31
N ASN A 44 4.63 -11.46 -36.11
CA ASN A 44 4.39 -12.82 -36.62
C ASN A 44 5.61 -13.74 -36.42
N SER A 45 6.20 -13.64 -35.23
CA SER A 45 7.51 -14.22 -34.92
C SER A 45 7.34 -15.41 -33.99
N SER A 46 8.08 -16.48 -34.24
CA SER A 46 8.16 -17.58 -33.29
C SER A 46 8.86 -17.14 -32.01
N LEU A 47 8.58 -17.86 -30.91
CA LEU A 47 9.21 -17.63 -29.62
C LEU A 47 10.76 -17.55 -29.73
N ASN A 48 11.37 -18.45 -30.49
CA ASN A 48 12.83 -18.48 -30.70
C ASN A 48 13.35 -17.24 -31.45
N ARG A 49 12.54 -16.65 -32.34
CA ARG A 49 12.89 -15.43 -33.06
C ARG A 49 12.79 -14.19 -32.18
N VAL A 50 11.81 -14.15 -31.27
CA VAL A 50 11.67 -13.09 -30.27
C VAL A 50 12.83 -13.16 -29.25
N LYS A 51 13.15 -14.36 -28.75
CA LYS A 51 14.32 -14.63 -27.90
C LYS A 51 15.63 -14.11 -28.48
N ARG A 52 15.93 -14.49 -29.73
CA ARG A 52 17.17 -14.07 -30.40
C ARG A 52 17.32 -12.56 -30.54
N ARG A 53 16.21 -11.84 -30.70
CA ARG A 53 16.22 -10.36 -30.82
C ARG A 53 16.40 -9.66 -29.49
N ILE A 54 15.85 -10.23 -28.42
CA ILE A 54 15.88 -9.63 -27.08
C ILE A 54 17.14 -10.02 -26.33
N GLY A 55 17.59 -11.27 -26.42
CA GLY A 55 18.86 -11.72 -25.83
C GLY A 55 20.09 -10.96 -26.35
N LYS A 56 20.02 -10.40 -27.57
CA LYS A 56 21.05 -9.49 -28.11
C LYS A 56 21.03 -8.07 -27.51
N LYS A 57 19.93 -7.66 -26.88
CA LYS A 57 19.70 -6.29 -26.38
C LYS A 57 19.62 -6.19 -24.85
N LEU A 58 19.21 -7.26 -24.18
CA LEU A 58 19.06 -7.37 -22.73
C LEU A 58 19.47 -8.79 -22.34
N ASN A 59 20.38 -8.93 -21.38
CA ASN A 59 20.81 -10.21 -20.83
C ASN A 59 19.70 -10.83 -19.93
N CYS A 60 18.51 -11.04 -20.50
CA CYS A 60 17.28 -11.43 -19.81
C CYS A 60 17.16 -12.97 -19.77
N PRO A 61 16.94 -13.59 -18.60
CA PRO A 61 16.69 -15.02 -18.50
C PRO A 61 15.54 -15.48 -19.41
N GLU A 62 15.70 -16.65 -20.03
CA GLU A 62 14.78 -17.16 -21.06
C GLU A 62 13.35 -17.36 -20.51
N ASP A 63 13.26 -17.81 -19.27
CA ASP A 63 11.99 -18.05 -18.60
C ASP A 63 11.27 -16.73 -18.33
N LEU A 64 11.96 -15.72 -17.80
CA LEU A 64 11.41 -14.36 -17.61
C LEU A 64 10.87 -13.79 -18.93
N LEU A 65 11.54 -14.04 -20.06
CA LEU A 65 11.10 -13.60 -21.38
C LEU A 65 9.83 -14.34 -21.87
N LYS A 66 9.78 -15.67 -21.73
CA LYS A 66 8.59 -16.47 -22.08
C LYS A 66 7.37 -16.03 -21.26
N TYR A 67 7.57 -15.77 -19.97
CA TYR A 67 6.50 -15.35 -19.07
C TYR A 67 6.03 -13.93 -19.35
N TYR A 68 6.93 -12.98 -19.57
CA TYR A 68 6.54 -11.62 -19.93
C TYR A 68 5.77 -11.59 -21.27
N MET A 69 6.18 -12.42 -22.25
CA MET A 69 5.39 -12.61 -23.49
C MET A 69 3.99 -13.17 -23.21
N TYR A 70 3.87 -14.17 -22.34
CA TYR A 70 2.57 -14.74 -21.95
C TYR A 70 1.67 -13.71 -21.24
N LEU A 71 2.22 -12.90 -20.35
CA LEU A 71 1.47 -11.85 -19.64
C LEU A 71 1.00 -10.74 -20.61
N LEU A 72 1.82 -10.36 -21.58
CA LEU A 72 1.41 -9.43 -22.64
C LEU A 72 0.34 -10.03 -23.57
N ASP A 73 0.33 -11.35 -23.76
CA ASP A 73 -0.66 -12.06 -24.56
C ASP A 73 -2.04 -12.01 -23.89
N ILE A 74 -2.12 -12.37 -22.59
CA ILE A 74 -3.36 -12.26 -21.80
C ILE A 74 -3.85 -10.81 -21.71
N ALA A 75 -2.94 -9.85 -21.58
CA ALA A 75 -3.30 -8.43 -21.55
C ALA A 75 -3.76 -7.89 -22.93
N GLY A 76 -3.77 -8.73 -23.98
CA GLY A 76 -4.10 -8.36 -25.35
C GLY A 76 -3.11 -7.37 -25.97
N VAL A 77 -1.91 -7.25 -25.40
CA VAL A 77 -0.82 -6.39 -25.88
C VAL A 77 -0.09 -7.02 -27.07
N ILE A 78 0.09 -8.34 -27.00
CA ILE A 78 0.40 -9.20 -28.14
C ILE A 78 -0.76 -10.22 -28.29
N ASN A 79 -0.93 -10.82 -29.45
CA ASN A 79 -2.02 -11.75 -29.72
C ASN A 79 -1.43 -13.12 -30.11
N LYS A 80 -1.94 -14.16 -29.44
CA LYS A 80 -1.88 -15.59 -29.78
C LYS A 80 -3.24 -16.02 -30.32
N SER A 81 -3.27 -16.77 -31.43
CA SER A 81 -4.54 -17.13 -32.08
C SER A 81 -5.18 -18.41 -31.50
N LYS A 82 -6.32 -18.26 -30.82
CA LYS A 82 -7.70 -18.63 -31.23
C LYS A 82 -8.69 -17.76 -30.43
N GLU A 83 -9.75 -17.29 -31.08
CA GLU A 83 -10.81 -16.32 -30.67
C GLU A 83 -11.60 -16.75 -29.41
N ALA A 84 -12.38 -15.94 -28.65
CA ALA A 84 -12.85 -14.53 -28.63
C ALA A 84 -13.43 -14.21 -27.22
N ASN A 85 -13.49 -12.93 -26.81
CA ASN A 85 -14.74 -12.23 -26.44
C ASN A 85 -14.56 -10.75 -26.05
N LYS A 86 -15.54 -9.93 -26.45
CA LYS A 86 -15.65 -8.47 -26.26
C LYS A 86 -16.58 -8.15 -25.08
N ASN A 87 -16.29 -7.11 -24.29
CA ASN A 87 -17.04 -5.84 -24.32
C ASN A 87 -16.56 -4.81 -23.25
N PRO A 88 -16.93 -3.52 -23.40
CA PRO A 88 -16.24 -2.38 -22.78
C PRO A 88 -17.03 -1.72 -21.64
N HIS A 89 -16.34 -0.99 -20.77
CA HIS A 89 -16.98 0.08 -20.00
C HIS A 89 -16.42 1.46 -20.38
N GLN A 90 -17.35 2.30 -20.82
CA GLN A 90 -17.19 3.68 -21.25
C GLN A 90 -16.99 4.64 -20.07
N ASN A 91 -16.32 5.75 -20.36
CA ASN A 91 -16.30 6.95 -19.53
C ASN A 91 -17.71 7.56 -19.41
N LYS A 92 -18.09 7.93 -18.19
CA LYS A 92 -19.04 9.02 -17.96
C LYS A 92 -18.26 10.27 -17.53
N LYS A 93 -18.51 11.38 -18.21
CA LYS A 93 -18.35 12.73 -17.66
C LYS A 93 -19.54 12.94 -16.71
N GLU A 94 -19.30 13.25 -15.44
CA GLU A 94 -20.33 13.73 -14.52
C GLU A 94 -19.73 14.83 -13.61
N ASN A 95 -20.32 16.03 -13.74
CA ASN A 95 -20.57 17.15 -12.82
C ASN A 95 -19.55 17.61 -11.74
N SER A 96 -19.71 18.88 -11.37
CA SER A 96 -18.82 19.81 -10.64
C SER A 96 -18.52 19.48 -9.16
N PHE A 97 -18.13 18.26 -8.83
CA PHE A 97 -17.89 17.82 -7.43
C PHE A 97 -16.50 18.15 -6.87
N TYR A 98 -15.82 19.19 -7.36
CA TYR A 98 -14.35 19.25 -7.31
C TYR A 98 -13.72 20.33 -6.42
N ASP A 99 -14.48 20.96 -5.53
CA ASP A 99 -13.93 22.08 -4.75
C ASP A 99 -13.91 21.89 -3.24
N ASP A 100 -14.09 20.66 -2.72
CA ASP A 100 -13.83 20.42 -1.30
C ASP A 100 -12.33 20.59 -1.00
N LEU A 101 -12.04 21.22 0.14
CA LEU A 101 -10.69 21.31 0.66
C LEU A 101 -10.19 19.93 1.09
N VAL A 102 -9.07 19.50 0.50
CA VAL A 102 -8.36 18.28 0.90
C VAL A 102 -7.08 18.65 1.65
N SER A 103 -6.93 18.15 2.87
CA SER A 103 -5.75 18.41 3.71
C SER A 103 -4.75 17.27 3.57
N LEU A 104 -3.57 17.55 3.04
CA LEU A 104 -2.48 16.57 2.95
C LEU A 104 -1.60 16.66 4.21
N ILE A 105 -1.37 15.53 4.86
CA ILE A 105 -0.57 15.40 6.07
C ILE A 105 0.68 14.58 5.74
N ILE A 106 1.85 15.18 5.94
CA ILE A 106 3.14 14.53 5.71
C ILE A 106 3.92 14.53 7.02
N ILE A 107 4.37 13.35 7.46
CA ILE A 107 5.26 13.22 8.63
C ILE A 107 6.69 13.05 8.12
N ASN A 108 7.53 14.05 8.32
CA ASN A 108 8.91 14.09 7.86
C ASN A 108 9.87 13.73 9.00
N PHE A 109 10.82 12.83 8.73
CA PHE A 109 11.97 12.58 9.59
C PHE A 109 13.17 12.21 8.73
N ASN A 110 14.12 13.12 8.61
CA ASN A 110 15.29 12.99 7.74
C ASN A 110 14.92 12.64 6.29
N GLY A 111 13.95 13.35 5.73
CA GLY A 111 13.35 13.07 4.41
C GLY A 111 14.00 13.81 3.22
N GLU A 112 15.20 14.39 3.36
CA GLU A 112 15.86 15.22 2.34
C GLU A 112 15.87 14.56 0.95
N LYS A 113 16.18 13.26 0.90
CA LYS A 113 16.23 12.45 -0.33
C LYS A 113 14.89 12.36 -1.07
N PHE A 114 13.77 12.54 -0.36
CA PHE A 114 12.45 12.19 -0.87
C PHE A 114 11.51 13.39 -1.03
N ILE A 115 11.64 14.38 -0.14
CA ILE A 115 10.62 15.40 0.05
C ILE A 115 10.36 16.24 -1.20
N VAL A 116 11.39 16.49 -2.01
CA VAL A 116 11.27 17.26 -3.27
C VAL A 116 10.36 16.56 -4.27
N ASP A 117 10.52 15.24 -4.47
CA ASP A 117 9.68 14.50 -5.41
C ASP A 117 8.22 14.44 -4.92
N CYS A 118 8.03 14.25 -3.62
CA CYS A 118 6.71 14.20 -2.99
C CYS A 118 5.97 15.54 -3.17
N LEU A 119 6.56 16.65 -2.72
CA LEU A 119 5.93 17.98 -2.79
C LEU A 119 5.70 18.44 -4.24
N ASN A 120 6.64 18.15 -5.16
CA ASN A 120 6.44 18.44 -6.58
C ASN A 120 5.28 17.64 -7.18
N SER A 121 5.06 16.39 -6.76
CA SER A 121 3.92 15.59 -7.22
C SER A 121 2.58 16.11 -6.69
N ILE A 122 2.57 16.68 -5.48
CA ILE A 122 1.41 17.35 -4.88
C ILE A 122 1.07 18.64 -5.66
N ARG A 123 2.05 19.48 -5.97
CA ARG A 123 1.82 20.71 -6.78
C ARG A 123 1.22 20.41 -8.16
N LYS A 124 1.56 19.26 -8.75
CA LYS A 124 1.10 18.81 -10.08
C LYS A 124 -0.31 18.21 -10.07
N GLN A 125 -0.97 18.09 -8.92
CA GLN A 125 -2.32 17.52 -8.84
C GLN A 125 -3.34 18.35 -9.64
N THR A 126 -4.30 17.65 -10.25
CA THR A 126 -5.42 18.27 -10.96
C THR A 126 -6.40 18.92 -9.99
N HIS A 127 -6.62 18.32 -8.81
CA HIS A 127 -7.35 18.94 -7.71
C HIS A 127 -6.57 20.14 -7.14
N LYS A 128 -7.18 21.34 -7.17
CA LYS A 128 -6.50 22.59 -6.77
C LYS A 128 -6.78 23.00 -5.33
N ASN A 129 -8.00 22.82 -4.83
CA ASN A 129 -8.35 23.19 -3.45
C ASN A 129 -7.78 22.20 -2.43
N LYS A 130 -6.54 22.46 -2.00
CA LYS A 130 -5.80 21.61 -1.07
C LYS A 130 -4.87 22.44 -0.20
N GLU A 131 -4.64 21.96 1.01
CA GLU A 131 -3.59 22.47 1.90
C GLU A 131 -2.58 21.35 2.19
N VAL A 132 -1.34 21.72 2.51
CA VAL A 132 -0.30 20.77 2.88
C VAL A 132 0.21 21.12 4.27
N VAL A 133 0.00 20.21 5.22
CA VAL A 133 0.51 20.28 6.59
C VAL A 133 1.62 19.26 6.75
N LEU A 134 2.85 19.75 6.92
CA LEU A 134 4.02 18.92 7.14
C LEU A 134 4.44 18.99 8.60
N TRP A 135 4.51 17.84 9.26
CA TRP A 135 5.07 17.72 10.60
C TRP A 135 6.49 17.18 10.52
N ASP A 136 7.46 18.02 10.84
CA ASP A 136 8.84 17.63 11.03
C ASP A 136 9.06 17.03 12.42
N ASN A 137 9.53 15.80 12.42
CA ASN A 137 9.65 14.97 13.60
C ASN A 137 11.07 15.01 14.19
N ASN A 138 11.63 16.22 14.28
CA ASN A 138 12.98 16.52 14.74
C ASN A 138 14.08 16.05 13.76
N SER A 139 13.98 16.44 12.49
CA SER A 139 14.98 16.13 11.47
C SER A 139 16.28 16.89 11.69
N THR A 140 17.40 16.28 11.32
CA THR A 140 18.76 16.84 11.40
C THR A 140 19.41 17.02 10.02
N ASP A 141 18.72 16.64 8.95
CA ASP A 141 19.17 16.79 7.56
C ASP A 141 18.72 18.14 6.96
N ASN A 142 18.95 18.35 5.66
CA ASN A 142 18.56 19.60 5.00
C ASN A 142 17.08 19.66 4.60
N SER A 143 16.24 18.69 4.97
CA SER A 143 14.85 18.62 4.52
C SER A 143 14.07 19.90 4.87
N LEU A 144 14.16 20.38 6.11
CA LEU A 144 13.52 21.63 6.55
C LEU A 144 14.02 22.86 5.78
N LYS A 145 15.33 22.95 5.53
CA LYS A 145 15.92 24.06 4.77
C LYS A 145 15.40 24.08 3.33
N ILE A 146 15.28 22.92 2.69
CA ILE A 146 14.73 22.78 1.34
C ILE A 146 13.25 23.19 1.30
N ILE A 147 12.46 22.71 2.27
CA ILE A 147 11.02 23.00 2.36
C ILE A 147 10.80 24.51 2.51
N ASN A 148 11.41 25.14 3.52
CA ASN A 148 11.22 26.57 3.81
C ASN A 148 11.65 27.47 2.65
N LYS A 149 12.70 27.08 1.90
CA LYS A 149 13.18 27.85 0.75
C LYS A 149 12.31 27.71 -0.50
N SER A 150 11.79 26.52 -0.78
CA SER A 150 11.23 26.18 -2.10
C SER A 150 9.72 25.91 -2.09
N TYR A 151 9.13 25.74 -0.90
CA TYR A 151 7.74 25.37 -0.68
C TYR A 151 7.05 26.24 0.37
N PRO A 152 6.94 27.55 0.14
CA PRO A 152 6.32 28.49 1.10
C PRO A 152 4.82 28.24 1.32
N ASP A 153 4.16 27.50 0.42
CA ASP A 153 2.78 27.05 0.50
C ASP A 153 2.56 25.87 1.46
N VAL A 154 3.64 25.25 1.97
CA VAL A 154 3.57 24.14 2.93
C VAL A 154 3.58 24.69 4.35
N LYS A 155 2.57 24.34 5.14
CA LYS A 155 2.50 24.65 6.57
C LYS A 155 3.39 23.67 7.34
N VAL A 156 4.59 24.12 7.69
CA VAL A 156 5.56 23.32 8.44
C VAL A 156 5.36 23.50 9.95
N LEU A 157 5.28 22.38 10.67
CA LEU A 157 5.25 22.29 12.13
C LEU A 157 6.41 21.40 12.56
N ALA A 158 7.09 21.71 13.65
CA ALA A 158 8.24 20.91 14.10
C ALA A 158 8.13 20.55 15.59
N SER A 159 8.51 19.32 15.93
CA SER A 159 8.65 18.88 17.33
C SER A 159 10.10 18.92 17.79
N LYS A 160 10.33 19.28 19.06
CA LYS A 160 11.67 19.29 19.71
C LYS A 160 12.32 17.91 19.87
N LYS A 161 11.55 16.84 19.67
CA LYS A 161 12.01 15.44 19.74
C LYS A 161 11.18 14.59 18.80
N ASN A 162 11.71 13.45 18.37
CA ASN A 162 10.96 12.49 17.58
C ASN A 162 9.84 11.87 18.44
N ILE A 163 8.58 12.17 18.10
CA ILE A 163 7.36 11.71 18.81
C ILE A 163 6.69 10.52 18.12
N LEU A 164 7.37 9.91 17.14
CA LEU A 164 6.88 8.85 16.26
C LEU A 164 5.64 9.25 15.44
N PHE A 165 5.21 8.34 14.58
CA PHE A 165 4.22 8.58 13.53
C PHE A 165 2.81 8.87 14.08
N ALA A 166 2.25 7.99 14.91
CA ALA A 166 0.87 8.07 15.38
C ALA A 166 0.55 9.41 16.06
N LYS A 167 1.45 9.88 16.93
CA LYS A 167 1.29 11.15 17.64
C LYS A 167 1.45 12.35 16.71
N ALA A 168 2.41 12.30 15.79
CA ALA A 168 2.60 13.36 14.80
C ALA A 168 1.38 13.51 13.89
N VAL A 169 0.81 12.41 13.38
CA VAL A 169 -0.42 12.44 12.56
C VAL A 169 -1.60 13.05 13.35
N ASN A 170 -1.81 12.63 14.59
CA ASN A 170 -2.87 13.19 15.43
C ASN A 170 -2.73 14.69 15.68
N LEU A 171 -1.50 15.19 15.84
CA LEU A 171 -1.25 16.62 16.00
C LEU A 171 -1.47 17.39 14.70
N SER A 172 -1.10 16.80 13.55
CA SER A 172 -1.35 17.38 12.23
C SER A 172 -2.84 17.49 11.90
N PHE A 173 -3.67 16.50 12.26
CA PHE A 173 -5.12 16.59 12.05
C PHE A 173 -5.73 17.83 12.69
N LYS A 174 -5.28 18.20 13.89
CA LYS A 174 -5.75 19.41 14.62
C LYS A 174 -5.36 20.73 13.94
N LYS A 175 -4.53 20.68 12.90
CA LYS A 175 -3.99 21.84 12.18
C LYS A 175 -4.49 21.93 10.75
N CYS A 176 -5.30 20.97 10.34
CA CYS A 176 -5.96 20.88 9.05
C CYS A 176 -7.41 21.39 9.17
N SER A 177 -7.91 21.97 8.09
CA SER A 177 -9.24 22.59 8.01
C SER A 177 -10.21 21.74 7.17
N GLY A 178 -9.72 20.97 6.20
CA GLY A 178 -10.54 20.18 5.27
C GLY A 178 -11.20 18.94 5.89
N ASP A 179 -12.26 18.44 5.25
CA ASP A 179 -13.03 17.27 5.73
C ASP A 179 -12.48 15.92 5.22
N TYR A 180 -11.52 16.00 4.31
CA TYR A 180 -10.82 14.87 3.72
C TYR A 180 -9.33 15.02 3.99
N PHE A 181 -8.77 14.09 4.76
CA PHE A 181 -7.36 14.11 5.11
C PHE A 181 -6.62 13.03 4.34
N ILE A 182 -5.59 13.39 3.58
CA ILE A 182 -4.70 12.42 2.95
C ILE A 182 -3.42 12.34 3.79
N ILE A 183 -3.19 11.21 4.45
CA ILE A 183 -1.91 10.91 5.08
C ILE A 183 -0.97 10.39 4.00
N LEU A 184 0.27 10.89 3.97
CA LEU A 184 1.31 10.49 3.02
C LEU A 184 2.67 10.33 3.71
N ASN A 185 3.39 9.28 3.34
CA ASN A 185 4.83 9.21 3.59
C ASN A 185 5.60 10.12 2.61
N PRO A 186 6.73 10.71 3.06
CA PRO A 186 7.54 11.60 2.22
C PRO A 186 8.22 10.90 1.04
N ASP A 187 8.35 9.56 1.07
CA ASP A 187 8.94 8.73 0.00
C ASP A 187 7.92 8.24 -1.05
N THR A 188 6.83 9.00 -1.20
CA THR A 188 5.78 8.75 -2.19
C THR A 188 5.77 9.81 -3.31
N VAL A 189 5.30 9.40 -4.50
CA VAL A 189 5.10 10.27 -5.66
C VAL A 189 3.72 10.02 -6.23
N LEU A 190 2.87 11.05 -6.23
CA LEU A 190 1.46 10.95 -6.64
C LEU A 190 1.33 11.01 -8.16
N ASP A 191 0.43 10.20 -8.73
CA ASP A 191 -0.06 10.44 -10.10
C ASP A 191 -0.96 11.70 -10.14
N LYS A 192 -1.07 12.36 -11.30
CA LYS A 192 -1.66 13.70 -11.42
C LYS A 192 -3.13 13.78 -10.98
N ASP A 193 -3.88 12.68 -11.06
CA ASP A 193 -5.31 12.61 -10.72
C ASP A 193 -5.56 11.92 -9.37
N PHE A 194 -4.50 11.64 -8.59
CA PHE A 194 -4.58 10.89 -7.35
C PHE A 194 -5.60 11.47 -6.36
N ILE A 195 -5.53 12.77 -6.06
CA ILE A 195 -6.44 13.41 -5.10
C ILE A 195 -7.88 13.35 -5.62
N SER A 196 -8.09 13.70 -6.88
CA SER A 196 -9.40 13.74 -7.52
C SER A 196 -10.08 12.36 -7.52
N GLU A 197 -9.33 11.29 -7.77
CA GLU A 197 -9.86 9.92 -7.76
C GLU A 197 -10.18 9.41 -6.33
N LEU A 198 -9.38 9.77 -5.32
CA LEU A 198 -9.70 9.49 -3.91
C LEU A 198 -10.98 10.23 -3.48
N LEU A 199 -11.06 11.54 -3.73
CA LEU A 199 -12.21 12.36 -3.35
C LEU A 199 -13.49 11.88 -4.04
N ARG A 200 -13.40 11.57 -5.34
CA ARG A 200 -14.52 10.98 -6.10
C ARG A 200 -15.01 9.70 -5.46
N LYS A 201 -14.11 8.80 -5.04
CA LYS A 201 -14.51 7.56 -4.35
C LYS A 201 -15.11 7.83 -2.98
N ALA A 202 -14.55 8.77 -2.21
CA ALA A 202 -15.06 9.16 -0.90
C ALA A 202 -16.50 9.68 -0.97
N LYS A 203 -16.82 10.51 -1.97
CA LYS A 203 -18.18 11.02 -2.20
C LYS A 203 -19.16 9.92 -2.63
N GLN A 204 -18.70 8.97 -3.44
CA GLN A 204 -19.53 7.84 -3.89
C GLN A 204 -19.85 6.83 -2.78
N LYS A 205 -18.98 6.72 -1.77
CA LYS A 205 -19.07 5.70 -0.71
C LYS A 205 -19.21 6.37 0.64
N LYS A 206 -20.45 6.77 0.95
CA LYS A 206 -20.77 7.48 2.20
C LYS A 206 -20.36 6.69 3.44
N GLU A 207 -20.44 5.36 3.38
CA GLU A 207 -20.07 4.44 4.47
C GLU A 207 -18.57 4.17 4.60
N ALA A 208 -17.73 4.77 3.76
CA ALA A 208 -16.29 4.58 3.84
C ALA A 208 -15.68 5.47 4.94
N ALA A 209 -14.95 4.90 5.89
CA ALA A 209 -14.13 5.67 6.83
C ALA A 209 -12.82 6.13 6.19
N ALA A 210 -12.24 5.27 5.36
CA ALA A 210 -11.02 5.57 4.62
C ALA A 210 -11.10 5.06 3.18
N ILE A 211 -10.44 5.79 2.29
CA ILE A 211 -10.22 5.43 0.90
C ILE A 211 -8.75 5.08 0.70
N VAL A 212 -8.48 3.87 0.21
CA VAL A 212 -7.11 3.40 -0.05
C VAL A 212 -6.77 3.51 -1.54
N PRO A 213 -5.64 4.12 -1.91
CA PRO A 213 -5.20 4.15 -3.29
C PRO A 213 -4.62 2.79 -3.71
N LYS A 214 -4.29 2.67 -5.00
CA LYS A 214 -3.40 1.63 -5.49
C LYS A 214 -1.97 2.15 -5.42
N MET A 215 -1.20 1.60 -4.48
CA MET A 215 0.21 1.94 -4.28
C MET A 215 1.08 0.96 -5.08
N LEU A 216 1.93 1.50 -5.94
CA LEU A 216 2.85 0.75 -6.81
C LEU A 216 4.29 0.98 -6.35
N PHE A 217 5.19 0.01 -6.56
CA PHE A 217 6.61 0.25 -6.31
C PHE A 217 7.16 1.30 -7.28
N PHE A 218 7.92 2.27 -6.76
CA PHE A 218 8.46 3.36 -7.59
C PHE A 218 9.39 2.85 -8.70
N SER A 219 10.30 1.94 -8.34
CA SER A 219 11.28 1.35 -9.26
C SER A 219 10.69 0.26 -10.14
N LEU A 220 9.56 -0.34 -9.74
CA LEU A 220 8.87 -1.40 -10.48
C LEU A 220 7.35 -1.13 -10.53
N PRO A 221 6.92 -0.13 -11.32
CA PRO A 221 5.53 0.37 -11.29
C PRO A 221 4.51 -0.60 -11.88
N THR A 222 4.91 -1.78 -12.33
CA THR A 222 4.01 -2.88 -12.70
C THR A 222 3.60 -3.72 -11.49
N CYS A 223 4.30 -3.61 -10.37
CA CYS A 223 4.04 -4.37 -9.16
C CYS A 223 3.33 -3.52 -8.11
N ILE A 224 2.30 -4.10 -7.51
CA ILE A 224 1.60 -3.57 -6.35
C ILE A 224 2.57 -3.58 -5.17
N ASN A 225 2.70 -2.43 -4.52
CA ASN A 225 3.24 -2.37 -3.18
C ASN A 225 2.14 -2.62 -2.15
N SER A 226 0.98 -1.97 -2.28
CA SER A 226 -0.12 -2.13 -1.32
C SER A 226 -1.46 -1.65 -1.92
N ILE A 227 -2.55 -2.34 -1.57
CA ILE A 227 -3.93 -1.81 -1.66
C ILE A 227 -4.57 -1.98 -0.28
N GLY A 228 -4.07 -1.21 0.69
CA GLY A 228 -4.39 -1.38 2.10
C GLY A 228 -3.68 -2.59 2.71
N ASN A 229 -4.01 -2.92 3.95
CA ASN A 229 -3.38 -4.00 4.74
C ASN A 229 -4.41 -5.07 5.12
N TYR A 230 -3.91 -6.21 5.58
CA TYR A 230 -4.72 -7.24 6.25
C TYR A 230 -3.97 -7.88 7.40
N VAL A 231 -4.72 -8.44 8.35
CA VAL A 231 -4.21 -9.37 9.36
C VAL A 231 -4.95 -10.70 9.18
N PRO A 232 -4.26 -11.80 8.82
CA PRO A 232 -4.90 -13.10 8.74
C PRO A 232 -5.32 -13.58 10.14
N PRO A 233 -6.38 -14.40 10.26
CA PRO A 233 -6.73 -15.04 11.52
C PRO A 233 -5.51 -15.67 12.21
N HIS A 234 -5.17 -15.18 13.39
CA HIS A 234 -4.06 -15.66 14.20
C HIS A 234 -2.65 -15.53 13.58
N GLY A 235 -2.44 -14.60 12.64
CA GLY A 235 -1.15 -14.35 11.99
C GLY A 235 -0.73 -12.87 11.97
N TRP A 236 0.24 -12.51 11.14
CA TRP A 236 0.85 -11.17 11.10
C TRP A 236 0.17 -10.24 10.11
N GLY A 237 0.09 -8.97 10.44
CA GLY A 237 -0.28 -7.91 9.50
C GLY A 237 0.68 -7.82 8.32
N SER A 238 0.14 -7.62 7.12
CA SER A 238 0.88 -7.45 5.88
C SER A 238 0.15 -6.51 4.92
N ASP A 239 0.88 -5.92 3.97
CA ASP A 239 0.32 -5.16 2.86
C ASP A 239 -0.47 -6.11 1.92
N ASN A 240 -1.68 -5.72 1.54
CA ASN A 240 -2.48 -6.48 0.59
C ASN A 240 -1.82 -6.48 -0.79
N PHE A 241 -1.72 -7.68 -1.37
CA PHE A 241 -1.26 -7.92 -2.74
C PHE A 241 0.18 -7.45 -3.03
N ILE A 242 1.01 -7.28 -2.00
CA ILE A 242 2.41 -6.86 -2.17
C ILE A 242 3.18 -7.82 -3.10
N GLY A 243 3.86 -7.25 -4.10
CA GLY A 243 4.61 -7.99 -5.12
C GLY A 243 3.77 -8.54 -6.27
N HIS A 244 2.43 -8.41 -6.22
CA HIS A 244 1.57 -8.85 -7.31
C HIS A 244 1.64 -7.88 -8.50
N PHE A 245 1.53 -8.40 -9.72
CA PHE A 245 1.49 -7.56 -10.92
C PHE A 245 0.12 -6.92 -11.10
N ASP A 246 0.05 -5.64 -11.48
CA ASP A 246 -1.21 -4.96 -11.75
C ASP A 246 -1.65 -5.11 -13.21
N PHE A 247 -2.54 -6.07 -13.47
CA PHE A 247 -3.22 -6.25 -14.75
C PHE A 247 -4.65 -5.71 -14.75
N GLY A 248 -5.07 -5.05 -13.65
CA GLY A 248 -6.43 -4.58 -13.43
C GLY A 248 -7.34 -5.56 -12.67
N GLN A 249 -6.83 -6.72 -12.25
CA GLN A 249 -7.59 -7.69 -11.43
C GLN A 249 -8.03 -7.11 -10.07
N PHE A 250 -7.36 -6.05 -9.62
CA PHE A 250 -7.69 -5.34 -8.38
C PHE A 250 -8.63 -4.14 -8.60
N ASP A 251 -9.05 -3.84 -9.84
CA ASP A 251 -9.82 -2.64 -10.17
C ASP A 251 -11.27 -2.69 -9.63
N ASN A 252 -11.76 -3.89 -9.34
CA ASN A 252 -13.14 -4.14 -8.89
C ASN A 252 -13.24 -4.50 -7.40
N LEU A 253 -12.15 -4.39 -6.63
CA LEU A 253 -12.20 -4.60 -5.18
C LEU A 253 -13.25 -3.68 -4.55
N LYS A 254 -14.11 -4.24 -3.70
CA LYS A 254 -15.22 -3.50 -3.06
C LYS A 254 -14.81 -2.91 -1.72
N GLU A 255 -14.00 -3.65 -0.97
CA GLU A 255 -13.60 -3.33 0.40
C GLU A 255 -12.26 -4.03 0.69
N VAL A 256 -11.48 -3.47 1.60
CA VAL A 256 -10.27 -4.09 2.15
C VAL A 256 -10.30 -4.08 3.69
N PRO A 257 -9.53 -4.93 4.40
CA PRO A 257 -9.56 -4.99 5.86
C PRO A 257 -8.99 -3.74 6.53
N SER A 258 -7.94 -3.15 5.97
CA SER A 258 -7.28 -2.00 6.57
C SER A 258 -6.73 -1.03 5.53
N ALA A 259 -6.62 0.24 5.91
CA ALA A 259 -5.81 1.21 5.18
C ALA A 259 -4.32 1.03 5.50
N CYS A 260 -3.47 1.46 4.57
CA CYS A 260 -2.04 1.64 4.78
C CYS A 260 -1.80 3.15 4.91
N PHE A 261 -1.33 3.63 6.06
CA PHE A 261 -1.12 5.08 6.26
C PHE A 261 0.14 5.63 5.55
N GLY A 262 0.85 4.79 4.79
CA GLY A 262 1.81 5.29 3.79
C GLY A 262 1.14 6.14 2.71
N ALA A 263 -0.11 5.83 2.37
CA ALA A 263 -1.00 6.70 1.60
C ALA A 263 -2.48 6.29 1.79
N ALA A 264 -3.28 7.13 2.43
CA ALA A 264 -4.72 6.89 2.57
C ALA A 264 -5.49 8.20 2.77
N MET A 265 -6.72 8.27 2.28
CA MET A 265 -7.65 9.36 2.61
C MET A 265 -8.57 8.93 3.75
N LEU A 266 -8.70 9.72 4.80
CA LEU A 266 -9.64 9.53 5.91
C LEU A 266 -10.69 10.65 5.88
N LYS A 267 -11.95 10.31 6.18
CA LYS A 267 -13.01 11.31 6.38
C LYS A 267 -12.99 11.85 7.80
N ARG A 268 -13.22 13.16 7.96
CA ARG A 268 -13.40 13.81 9.26
C ARG A 268 -14.46 13.15 10.12
N GLU A 269 -15.65 12.96 9.57
CA GLU A 269 -16.77 12.29 10.23
C GLU A 269 -16.38 10.93 10.82
N ALA A 270 -15.60 10.14 10.08
CA ALA A 270 -15.12 8.84 10.56
C ALA A 270 -14.04 8.98 11.63
N LEU A 271 -13.13 9.95 11.54
CA LEU A 271 -12.15 10.23 12.59
C LEU A 271 -12.82 10.69 13.90
N GLU A 272 -13.87 11.50 13.80
CA GLU A 272 -14.64 11.99 14.95
C GLU A 272 -15.42 10.86 15.63
N ASP A 273 -16.06 9.98 14.85
CA ASP A 273 -16.74 8.81 15.39
C ASP A 273 -15.74 7.77 15.93
N VAL A 274 -14.80 7.30 15.12
CA VAL A 274 -13.88 6.20 15.47
C VAL A 274 -12.88 6.62 16.57
N GLY A 275 -12.59 7.91 16.66
CA GLY A 275 -11.60 8.48 17.55
C GLY A 275 -10.19 8.51 16.93
N PRO A 276 -9.23 9.12 17.64
CA PRO A 276 -7.89 9.34 17.13
C PRO A 276 -7.13 8.04 16.89
N ILE A 277 -6.00 8.15 16.20
CA ILE A 277 -5.01 7.08 16.10
C ILE A 277 -4.45 6.82 17.51
N ASP A 278 -4.26 5.57 17.91
CA ASP A 278 -3.76 5.28 19.26
C ASP A 278 -2.24 5.55 19.35
N ASN A 279 -1.88 6.60 20.11
CA ASN A 279 -0.50 7.06 20.26
C ASN A 279 0.46 5.98 20.79
N HIS A 280 -0.03 4.96 21.48
CA HIS A 280 0.81 3.91 22.08
C HIS A 280 1.45 3.00 21.04
N TYR A 281 0.90 2.94 19.83
CA TYR A 281 1.55 2.24 18.73
C TYR A 281 2.88 2.90 18.36
N GLY A 282 2.94 4.24 18.36
CA GLY A 282 4.09 5.00 17.88
C GLY A 282 4.23 4.90 16.35
N ALA A 283 4.50 3.70 15.83
CA ALA A 283 4.52 3.34 14.41
C ALA A 283 4.32 1.82 14.25
N TYR A 284 3.91 1.39 13.06
CA TYR A 284 3.43 0.04 12.73
C TYR A 284 2.17 -0.39 13.50
N TYR A 285 1.18 -0.94 12.78
CA TYR A 285 -0.16 -1.35 13.26
C TYR A 285 -1.08 -0.22 13.72
N GLU A 286 -0.66 1.05 13.77
CA GLU A 286 -1.55 2.16 14.11
C GLU A 286 -2.66 2.37 13.07
N ASP A 287 -2.35 2.13 11.80
CA ASP A 287 -3.29 2.16 10.69
C ASP A 287 -4.28 0.98 10.74
N THR A 288 -3.76 -0.17 11.12
CA THR A 288 -4.49 -1.43 11.26
C THR A 288 -5.44 -1.39 12.45
N ASP A 289 -4.97 -0.90 13.61
CA ASP A 289 -5.83 -0.63 14.77
C ASP A 289 -6.96 0.34 14.42
N TRP A 290 -6.64 1.48 13.80
CA TRP A 290 -7.65 2.48 13.47
C TRP A 290 -8.68 1.94 12.47
N SER A 291 -8.22 1.24 11.43
CA SER A 291 -9.09 0.65 10.42
C SER A 291 -10.01 -0.42 10.98
N TYR A 292 -9.50 -1.32 11.84
CA TYR A 292 -10.33 -2.34 12.47
C TYR A 292 -11.30 -1.74 13.48
N ARG A 293 -10.93 -0.69 14.23
CA ARG A 293 -11.89 0.06 15.06
C ARG A 293 -12.99 0.69 14.24
N ALA A 294 -12.67 1.29 13.09
CA ALA A 294 -13.68 1.82 12.17
C ALA A 294 -14.66 0.74 11.73
N ARG A 295 -14.14 -0.44 11.37
CA ARG A 295 -14.94 -1.59 10.98
C ARG A 295 -15.80 -2.15 12.10
N LEU A 296 -15.31 -2.16 13.33
CA LEU A 296 -16.12 -2.55 14.50
C LEU A 296 -17.35 -1.67 14.68
N LYS A 297 -17.32 -0.41 14.20
CA LYS A 297 -18.46 0.51 14.20
C LYS A 297 -19.35 0.40 12.96
N GLY A 298 -18.94 -0.34 11.94
CA GLY A 298 -19.70 -0.52 10.69
C GLY A 298 -19.23 0.35 9.52
N TRP A 299 -18.16 1.12 9.71
CA TRP A 299 -17.51 1.78 8.59
C TRP A 299 -16.76 0.79 7.69
N LYS A 300 -16.61 1.14 6.42
CA LYS A 300 -15.82 0.37 5.45
C LYS A 300 -14.49 1.02 5.15
N ILE A 301 -13.51 0.21 4.74
CA ILE A 301 -12.28 0.70 4.13
C ILE A 301 -12.34 0.39 2.64
N THR A 302 -12.43 1.43 1.82
CA THR A 302 -12.80 1.29 0.40
C THR A 302 -11.61 1.56 -0.51
N PRO A 303 -11.30 0.67 -1.47
CA PRO A 303 -10.26 0.93 -2.46
C PRO A 303 -10.72 1.88 -3.57
N ALA A 304 -9.81 2.74 -3.99
CA ALA A 304 -9.88 3.58 -5.18
C ALA A 304 -8.72 3.21 -6.12
N PRO A 305 -8.83 2.10 -6.86
CA PRO A 305 -7.72 1.59 -7.66
C PRO A 305 -7.29 2.50 -8.82
N ARG A 306 -8.08 3.52 -9.14
CA ARG A 306 -7.75 4.58 -10.09
C ARG A 306 -6.88 5.69 -9.49
N ALA A 307 -6.85 5.83 -8.16
CA ALA A 307 -5.94 6.72 -7.47
C ALA A 307 -4.57 6.03 -7.37
N ILE A 308 -3.64 6.40 -8.26
CA ILE A 308 -2.32 5.79 -8.37
C ILE A 308 -1.29 6.61 -7.61
N ILE A 309 -0.48 5.93 -6.80
CA ILE A 309 0.68 6.51 -6.12
C ILE A 309 1.86 5.55 -6.21
N TYR A 310 3.06 6.10 -6.32
CA TYR A 310 4.31 5.34 -6.38
C TYR A 310 5.06 5.48 -5.06
N HIS A 311 5.46 4.38 -4.45
CA HIS A 311 6.17 4.38 -3.17
C HIS A 311 7.58 3.84 -3.37
N LYS A 312 8.58 4.61 -2.92
CA LYS A 312 9.99 4.20 -2.98
C LYS A 312 10.27 3.07 -1.99
N PHE A 313 9.43 2.90 -0.96
CA PHE A 313 9.54 1.85 0.05
C PHE A 313 10.89 1.96 0.78
N GLU A 314 11.31 3.19 1.09
CA GLU A 314 12.60 3.55 1.69
C GLU A 314 12.46 4.32 3.01
N GLY A 315 11.29 4.23 3.67
CA GLY A 315 11.01 4.95 4.91
C GLY A 315 12.07 4.84 6.02
N SER A 316 12.14 5.86 6.87
CA SER A 316 13.26 6.13 7.80
C SER A 316 13.53 5.03 8.85
N PHE A 317 12.61 4.10 9.06
CA PHE A 317 12.84 2.96 9.97
C PHE A 317 13.81 1.91 9.42
N LYS A 318 14.23 1.99 8.15
CA LYS A 318 15.33 1.17 7.62
C LYS A 318 16.63 1.38 8.40
N ASP A 319 16.83 2.60 8.91
CA ASP A 319 18.00 2.96 9.71
C ASP A 319 17.87 2.55 11.19
N PHE A 320 16.68 2.07 11.60
CA PHE A 320 16.37 1.65 12.98
C PHE A 320 15.71 0.27 13.05
N PRO A 321 16.34 -0.80 12.52
CA PRO A 321 15.74 -2.13 12.40
C PRO A 321 15.36 -2.76 13.75
N GLU A 322 16.12 -2.47 14.81
CA GLU A 322 15.83 -2.97 16.16
C GLU A 322 14.55 -2.32 16.73
N LEU A 323 14.42 -0.99 16.60
CA LEU A 323 13.23 -0.28 17.05
C LEU A 323 12.00 -0.72 16.26
N LYS A 324 12.14 -0.88 14.93
CA LYS A 324 11.08 -1.44 14.08
C LYS A 324 10.62 -2.80 14.62
N SER A 325 11.55 -3.73 14.85
CA SER A 325 11.23 -5.07 15.33
C SER A 325 10.55 -5.06 16.70
N LYS A 326 11.08 -4.26 17.63
CA LYS A 326 10.49 -4.00 18.96
C LYS A 326 9.05 -3.51 18.87
N LEU A 327 8.79 -2.51 18.02
CA LEU A 327 7.45 -1.95 17.82
C LEU A 327 6.51 -2.98 17.20
N VAL A 328 6.92 -3.66 16.13
CA VAL A 328 6.07 -4.63 15.42
C VAL A 328 5.64 -5.80 16.34
N VAL A 329 6.59 -6.39 17.09
CA VAL A 329 6.30 -7.50 18.02
C VAL A 329 5.35 -7.06 19.13
N ARG A 330 5.59 -5.90 19.75
CA ARG A 330 4.71 -5.36 20.79
C ARG A 330 3.32 -4.99 20.21
N ASN A 331 3.29 -4.36 19.05
CA ASN A 331 2.07 -3.75 18.51
C ASN A 331 1.10 -4.79 17.94
N ARG A 332 1.57 -5.93 17.41
CA ARG A 332 0.66 -7.04 17.03
C ARG A 332 -0.06 -7.63 18.24
N LEU A 333 0.60 -7.70 19.40
CA LEU A 333 0.00 -8.15 20.65
C LEU A 333 -1.04 -7.13 21.14
N ARG A 334 -0.69 -5.83 21.13
CA ARG A 334 -1.64 -4.74 21.44
C ARG A 334 -2.87 -4.80 20.53
N PHE A 335 -2.67 -4.95 19.22
CA PHE A 335 -3.75 -5.05 18.24
C PHE A 335 -4.68 -6.22 18.55
N ALA A 336 -4.13 -7.43 18.74
CA ALA A 336 -4.92 -8.60 19.05
C ALA A 336 -5.76 -8.39 20.33
N ILE A 337 -5.10 -7.97 21.42
CA ILE A 337 -5.73 -7.71 22.73
C ILE A 337 -6.76 -6.60 22.66
N LYS A 338 -6.62 -5.59 21.79
CA LYS A 338 -7.57 -4.46 21.76
C LYS A 338 -8.80 -4.76 20.91
N ILE A 339 -8.62 -5.41 19.76
CA ILE A 339 -9.64 -5.48 18.70
C ILE A 339 -10.58 -6.68 18.85
N PHE A 340 -10.09 -7.86 19.21
CA PHE A 340 -10.88 -9.08 19.05
C PHE A 340 -11.60 -9.54 20.32
N SER A 341 -12.65 -10.36 20.21
CA SER A 341 -13.25 -11.02 21.37
C SER A 341 -12.27 -11.95 22.08
N PHE A 342 -12.59 -12.32 23.33
CA PHE A 342 -11.70 -13.15 24.15
C PHE A 342 -11.27 -14.46 23.46
N TYR A 343 -12.18 -15.12 22.73
CA TYR A 343 -11.88 -16.35 22.00
C TYR A 343 -10.77 -16.17 20.96
N TYR A 344 -10.88 -15.13 20.13
CA TYR A 344 -9.89 -14.82 19.11
C TYR A 344 -8.57 -14.31 19.72
N VAL A 345 -8.63 -13.49 20.77
CA VAL A 345 -7.43 -13.05 21.52
C VAL A 345 -6.61 -14.25 21.97
N ARG A 346 -7.25 -15.27 22.55
CA ARG A 346 -6.57 -16.49 23.00
C ARG A 346 -5.87 -17.21 21.83
N GLY A 347 -6.51 -17.29 20.67
CA GLY A 347 -5.92 -17.88 19.46
C GLY A 347 -4.69 -17.10 18.95
N PHE A 348 -4.81 -15.76 18.87
CA PHE A 348 -3.70 -14.88 18.47
C PHE A 348 -2.53 -15.00 19.43
N LEU A 349 -2.78 -14.86 20.74
CA LEU A 349 -1.72 -14.92 21.76
C LEU A 349 -1.04 -16.29 21.78
N LYS A 350 -1.77 -17.39 21.64
CA LYS A 350 -1.19 -18.74 21.56
C LYS A 350 -0.21 -18.85 20.39
N ASN A 351 -0.61 -18.38 19.20
CA ASN A 351 0.23 -18.48 18.01
C ASN A 351 1.45 -17.56 18.08
N TYR A 352 1.26 -16.30 18.47
CA TYR A 352 2.36 -15.35 18.64
C TYR A 352 3.36 -15.83 19.69
N PHE A 353 2.88 -16.29 20.86
CA PHE A 353 3.77 -16.75 21.93
C PHE A 353 4.58 -17.99 21.50
N LYS A 354 3.95 -18.95 20.83
CA LYS A 354 4.64 -20.14 20.28
C LYS A 354 5.73 -19.74 19.29
N GLU A 355 5.41 -18.83 18.37
CA GLU A 355 6.35 -18.34 17.37
C GLU A 355 7.51 -17.57 18.02
N ASP A 356 7.21 -16.70 18.98
CA ASP A 356 8.18 -15.82 19.62
C ASP A 356 9.15 -16.55 20.52
N ILE A 357 8.66 -17.53 21.28
CA ILE A 357 9.54 -18.42 22.05
C ILE A 357 10.48 -19.16 21.11
N ARG A 358 9.94 -19.75 20.02
CA ARG A 358 10.76 -20.48 19.06
C ARG A 358 11.85 -19.58 18.48
N ASN A 359 11.48 -18.38 18.03
CA ASN A 359 12.43 -17.43 17.45
C ASN A 359 13.43 -16.89 18.48
N SER A 360 13.00 -16.67 19.72
CA SER A 360 13.84 -16.21 20.84
C SER A 360 14.86 -17.27 21.24
N LEU A 361 14.43 -18.52 21.42
CA LEU A 361 15.31 -19.65 21.74
C LEU A 361 16.28 -19.94 20.61
N HIS A 362 15.81 -19.97 19.36
CA HIS A 362 16.68 -20.11 18.20
C HIS A 362 17.73 -18.99 18.13
N SER A 363 17.35 -17.75 18.45
CA SER A 363 18.30 -16.63 18.49
C SER A 363 19.34 -16.79 19.60
N LEU A 364 18.94 -17.27 20.78
CA LEU A 364 19.85 -17.54 21.91
C LEU A 364 20.85 -18.64 21.57
N LEU A 365 20.37 -19.76 21.00
CA LEU A 365 21.21 -20.89 20.56
C LEU A 365 22.21 -20.51 19.46
N ASN A 366 21.91 -19.49 18.65
CA ASN A 366 22.80 -18.95 17.62
C ASN A 366 23.57 -17.69 18.08
N PHE A 367 23.68 -17.45 19.39
CA PHE A 367 24.39 -16.31 19.98
C PHE A 367 23.92 -14.92 19.51
N LYS A 368 22.69 -14.81 18.99
CA LYS A 368 22.06 -13.55 18.56
C LYS A 368 21.35 -12.87 19.74
N LEU A 369 22.10 -12.51 20.79
CA LEU A 369 21.57 -11.92 22.03
C LEU A 369 20.70 -10.67 21.77
N ARG A 370 21.06 -9.84 20.79
CA ARG A 370 20.28 -8.65 20.42
C ARG A 370 18.85 -8.99 20.02
N VAL A 371 18.64 -10.08 19.27
CA VAL A 371 17.30 -10.51 18.83
C VAL A 371 16.49 -11.02 20.03
N PHE A 372 17.11 -11.77 20.94
CA PHE A 372 16.47 -12.18 22.19
C PHE A 372 16.01 -10.97 23.02
N LEU A 373 16.85 -9.94 23.16
CA LEU A 373 16.52 -8.70 23.88
C LEU A 373 15.39 -7.90 23.22
N ILE A 374 15.20 -8.00 21.89
CA ILE A 374 14.06 -7.40 21.20
C ILE A 374 12.75 -8.02 21.68
N TYR A 375 12.66 -9.36 21.75
CA TYR A 375 11.46 -10.04 22.24
C TYR A 375 11.21 -9.71 23.71
N LEU A 376 12.23 -9.81 24.56
CA LEU A 376 12.12 -9.47 25.98
C LEU A 376 11.61 -8.05 26.20
N TRP A 377 12.21 -7.07 25.50
CA TRP A 377 11.76 -5.67 25.56
C TRP A 377 10.31 -5.52 25.10
N SER A 378 9.91 -6.23 24.04
CA SER A 378 8.57 -6.10 23.46
C SER A 378 7.48 -6.59 24.42
N TYR A 379 7.70 -7.73 25.08
CA TYR A 379 6.77 -8.27 26.08
C TYR A 379 6.79 -7.43 27.36
N PHE A 380 7.95 -6.99 27.83
CA PHE A 380 8.05 -6.10 28.99
C PHE A 380 7.34 -4.76 28.72
N SER A 381 7.56 -4.14 27.57
CA SER A 381 6.88 -2.90 27.17
C SER A 381 5.37 -3.09 27.00
N LEU A 382 4.89 -4.26 26.58
CA LEU A 382 3.47 -4.56 26.56
C LEU A 382 2.90 -4.64 27.97
N PHE A 383 3.60 -5.35 28.87
CA PHE A 383 3.19 -5.55 30.25
C PHE A 383 3.05 -4.21 31.00
N THR A 384 4.03 -3.30 30.86
CA THR A 384 3.97 -1.97 31.49
C THR A 384 2.81 -1.12 30.97
N GLN A 385 2.35 -1.36 29.74
CA GLN A 385 1.23 -0.66 29.12
C GLN A 385 -0.11 -1.42 29.20
N LEU A 386 -0.14 -2.57 29.87
CA LEU A 386 -1.30 -3.46 29.89
C LEU A 386 -2.53 -2.80 30.54
N PRO A 387 -2.44 -2.09 31.69
CA PRO A 387 -3.62 -1.46 32.29
C PRO A 387 -4.33 -0.50 31.33
N GLU A 388 -3.57 0.36 30.66
CA GLU A 388 -4.11 1.29 29.66
C GLU A 388 -4.68 0.56 28.44
N LEU A 389 -3.98 -0.47 27.95
CA LEU A 389 -4.46 -1.29 26.85
C LEU A 389 -5.81 -1.94 27.17
N LEU A 390 -6.02 -2.40 28.41
CA LEU A 390 -7.29 -2.96 28.86
C LEU A 390 -8.40 -1.90 28.91
N VAL A 391 -8.10 -0.67 29.35
CA VAL A 391 -9.06 0.46 29.27
C VAL A 391 -9.42 0.75 27.81
N SER A 392 -8.43 0.80 26.92
CA SER A 392 -8.61 1.01 25.48
C SER A 392 -9.46 -0.10 24.86
N ARG A 393 -9.20 -1.36 25.22
CA ARG A 393 -10.01 -2.53 24.84
C ARG A 393 -11.45 -2.38 25.28
N ILE A 394 -11.72 -2.03 26.54
CA ILE A 394 -13.09 -1.87 27.05
C ILE A 394 -13.83 -0.82 26.23
N LYS A 395 -13.21 0.34 25.95
CA LYS A 395 -13.81 1.39 25.11
C LYS A 395 -14.10 0.87 23.70
N THR A 396 -13.13 0.21 23.07
CA THR A 396 -13.29 -0.37 21.73
C THR A 396 -14.42 -1.40 21.68
N GLN A 397 -14.44 -2.37 22.59
CA GLN A 397 -15.49 -3.41 22.63
C GLN A 397 -16.87 -2.85 22.96
N LYS A 398 -16.97 -1.84 23.84
CA LYS A 398 -18.26 -1.16 24.12
C LYS A 398 -18.80 -0.41 22.91
N SER A 399 -17.93 0.18 22.09
CA SER A 399 -18.32 0.93 20.89
C SER A 399 -18.63 0.05 19.68
N ARG A 400 -18.39 -1.27 19.78
CA ARG A 400 -18.61 -2.23 18.71
C ARG A 400 -20.09 -2.33 18.38
N ASN A 401 -20.40 -2.27 17.08
CA ASN A 401 -21.71 -2.62 16.56
C ASN A 401 -21.97 -4.11 16.82
N LYS A 402 -23.04 -4.43 17.56
CA LYS A 402 -23.38 -5.79 17.99
C LYS A 402 -23.59 -6.77 16.83
N LYS A 403 -23.87 -6.28 15.61
CA LYS A 403 -24.01 -7.10 14.40
C LYS A 403 -22.68 -7.51 13.77
N ILE A 404 -21.56 -6.93 14.21
CA ILE A 404 -20.24 -7.13 13.61
C ILE A 404 -19.40 -8.07 14.48
N THR A 405 -19.20 -9.28 13.97
CA THR A 405 -18.38 -10.32 14.61
C THR A 405 -16.89 -10.18 14.25
N ASP A 406 -16.01 -10.88 14.97
CA ASP A 406 -14.58 -10.96 14.61
C ASP A 406 -14.39 -11.62 13.24
N LYS A 407 -15.24 -12.59 12.90
CA LYS A 407 -15.25 -13.22 11.58
C LYS A 407 -15.55 -12.21 10.47
N ASN A 408 -16.54 -11.34 10.66
CA ASN A 408 -16.90 -10.32 9.66
C ASN A 408 -15.74 -9.36 9.34
N ILE A 409 -14.85 -9.07 10.30
CA ILE A 409 -13.73 -8.14 10.08
C ILE A 409 -12.44 -8.85 9.64
N LEU A 410 -12.35 -10.18 9.79
CA LEU A 410 -11.20 -10.98 9.35
C LEU A 410 -11.38 -11.56 7.93
N ASP A 411 -12.59 -11.98 7.56
CA ASP A 411 -12.84 -12.75 6.32
C ASP A 411 -12.96 -11.90 5.04
N LEU A 412 -12.56 -10.62 5.07
CA LEU A 412 -12.85 -9.67 3.99
C LEU A 412 -11.80 -9.57 2.89
N ALA A 413 -10.61 -10.14 3.08
CA ALA A 413 -9.63 -10.29 2.02
C ALA A 413 -9.37 -11.78 1.75
N PRO A 414 -9.40 -12.23 0.49
CA PRO A 414 -8.80 -13.51 0.15
C PRO A 414 -7.33 -13.46 0.54
N TYR A 415 -6.83 -14.51 1.19
CA TYR A 415 -5.40 -14.61 1.50
C TYR A 415 -4.62 -14.74 0.19
N TYR A 416 -3.90 -13.70 -0.19
CA TYR A 416 -2.89 -13.75 -1.24
C TYR A 416 -1.52 -13.71 -0.59
N PRO A 417 -0.69 -14.76 -0.74
CA PRO A 417 0.65 -14.72 -0.17
C PRO A 417 1.44 -13.56 -0.83
N PRO A 418 2.29 -12.88 -0.05
CA PRO A 418 3.21 -11.89 -0.60
C PRO A 418 4.12 -12.58 -1.62
N LEU A 419 4.24 -11.99 -2.81
CA LEU A 419 5.07 -12.53 -3.88
C LEU A 419 6.40 -11.81 -3.92
N LEU A 420 7.09 -11.66 -2.79
CA LEU A 420 8.41 -11.03 -2.71
C LEU A 420 9.41 -11.96 -2.04
N ASP A 421 10.65 -11.98 -2.53
CA ASP A 421 11.78 -12.65 -1.88
C ASP A 421 12.38 -11.77 -0.77
N GLU A 422 13.43 -12.26 -0.12
CA GLU A 422 14.14 -11.55 0.96
C GLU A 422 14.74 -10.21 0.49
N THR A 423 14.93 -10.02 -0.81
CA THR A 423 15.43 -8.78 -1.42
C THR A 423 14.31 -7.81 -1.84
N SER A 424 13.05 -8.13 -1.51
CA SER A 424 11.86 -7.41 -1.98
C SER A 424 11.68 -7.46 -3.50
N SER A 425 12.22 -8.49 -4.16
CA SER A 425 12.03 -8.74 -5.59
C SER A 425 10.86 -9.70 -5.82
N PRO A 426 10.03 -9.54 -6.87
CA PRO A 426 8.91 -10.44 -7.11
C PRO A 426 9.31 -11.91 -7.26
N ILE A 427 8.69 -12.81 -6.49
CA ILE A 427 8.85 -14.27 -6.65
C ILE A 427 8.01 -14.74 -7.83
N LEU A 428 8.67 -14.94 -8.96
CA LEU A 428 8.07 -15.38 -10.21
C LEU A 428 8.33 -16.86 -10.47
N SER A 429 7.77 -17.75 -9.63
CA SER A 429 7.78 -19.19 -9.90
C SER A 429 6.55 -19.61 -10.71
N VAL A 430 6.67 -20.68 -11.51
CA VAL A 430 5.56 -21.26 -12.28
C VAL A 430 4.37 -21.60 -11.39
N GLU A 431 4.65 -22.10 -10.18
CA GLU A 431 3.65 -22.48 -9.19
C GLU A 431 2.94 -21.27 -8.59
N SER A 432 3.68 -20.23 -8.18
CA SER A 432 3.12 -18.97 -7.70
C SER A 432 2.21 -18.33 -8.75
N ILE A 433 2.61 -18.40 -10.03
CA ILE A 433 1.84 -17.84 -11.14
C ILE A 433 0.55 -18.66 -11.38
N ARG A 434 0.65 -20.00 -11.44
CA ARG A 434 -0.50 -20.89 -11.67
C ARG A 434 -1.55 -20.78 -10.58
N ASN A 435 -1.13 -20.74 -9.32
CA ASN A 435 -2.05 -20.77 -8.18
C ASN A 435 -2.80 -19.44 -8.00
N ILE A 436 -2.23 -18.32 -8.43
CA ILE A 436 -2.73 -16.97 -8.12
C ILE A 436 -3.39 -16.30 -9.32
N TYR A 437 -2.81 -16.42 -10.52
CA TYR A 437 -3.28 -15.70 -11.71
C TYR A 437 -4.07 -16.56 -12.70
N CYS A 438 -4.03 -17.90 -12.57
CA CYS A 438 -4.70 -18.81 -13.51
C CYS A 438 -5.98 -19.46 -12.97
N LEU A 439 -6.57 -18.97 -11.87
CA LEU A 439 -7.75 -19.59 -11.25
C LEU A 439 -9.05 -19.53 -12.08
N GLU A 440 -9.09 -18.81 -13.21
CA GLU A 440 -10.31 -18.73 -14.05
C GLU A 440 -10.10 -19.10 -15.54
N LEU A 441 -8.91 -19.53 -15.96
CA LEU A 441 -8.68 -19.99 -17.35
C LEU A 441 -8.60 -21.51 -17.51
N PHE A 442 -8.80 -22.26 -16.41
CA PHE A 442 -8.84 -23.73 -16.40
C PHE A 442 -10.09 -24.32 -15.72
N LYS A 443 -11.09 -23.49 -15.41
CA LYS A 443 -12.48 -23.93 -15.29
C LYS A 443 -13.21 -23.49 -16.54
#